data_AF-A0AA36BRR6-F1
#
_entry.id   AF-A0AA36BRR6-F1
#
_cell.length_a   1.000
_cell.length_b   1.000
_cell.length_c   1.000
_cell.angle_alpha   90.00
_cell.angle_beta   90.00
_cell.angle_gamma   90.00
#
_symmetry.space_group_name_H-M   'P 1'
#
loop_
_entity.id
_entity.type
_entity.pdbx_description
1 polymer ?
#
loop_
_entity_poly.entity_id
_entity_poly.type
_entity_poly.pdbx_seq_one_letter_code
_entity_poly.pdbx_strand_id
1 'polypeptide(L)'
;MANLSVDQVKMISSLPPGVIAEDALCSTLNLPSCDRAKDIQYSLYLEIVYNHLRFAVDKGFSWPQVCQIPYIAGSLLQRVKVQKLPTFLKYLFTQSSNWSQILGPRNYKLYMEFLCQSIVQHFLLYKYVFSFVPRKVPQLNLTVYTPVEPYSLSEGKPIEIWNYEQQFAELVNEEQELLKKYESMEAKCTQEMFDEVLGQTEGDFEKEDVETLVKNVASVFCDKIQDTLMASVEQKHEEMLINIKKVLLPRPPALGPYTKLKARATAHLTKKPSQISNNEI
;
A
#
# COMPACT_ATOMS: atom_id res chain seq x y z
N MET A 1 30.35 -4.62 28.96
CA MET A 1 30.93 -4.52 27.60
C MET A 1 32.13 -5.44 27.56
N ALA A 2 32.27 -6.27 26.52
CA ALA A 2 33.34 -7.26 26.41
C ALA A 2 34.71 -6.56 26.30
N ASN A 3 35.77 -7.19 26.82
CA ASN A 3 37.14 -6.68 26.73
C ASN A 3 37.63 -6.80 25.28
N LEU A 4 38.01 -5.69 24.65
CA LEU A 4 38.62 -5.72 23.31
C LEU A 4 40.00 -6.40 23.39
N SER A 5 40.21 -7.42 22.55
CA SER A 5 41.53 -8.03 22.39
C SER A 5 42.48 -7.08 21.69
N VAL A 6 43.77 -7.15 22.03
CA VAL A 6 44.84 -6.32 21.44
C VAL A 6 44.88 -6.46 19.92
N ASP A 7 44.61 -7.65 19.39
CA ASP A 7 44.64 -7.91 17.95
C ASP A 7 43.45 -7.28 17.22
N GLN A 8 42.29 -7.21 17.90
CA GLN A 8 41.10 -6.55 17.37
C GLN A 8 41.30 -5.03 17.31
N VAL A 9 41.92 -4.45 18.33
CA VAL A 9 42.21 -3.01 18.39
C VAL A 9 43.21 -2.60 17.29
N LYS A 10 44.24 -3.43 17.03
CA LYS A 10 45.20 -3.21 15.94
C LYS A 10 44.55 -3.24 14.56
N MET A 11 43.65 -4.20 14.33
CA MET A 11 42.88 -4.29 13.09
C MET A 11 42.02 -3.04 12.89
N ILE A 12 41.28 -2.62 13.93
CA ILE A 12 40.41 -1.44 13.87
C ILE A 12 41.21 -0.14 13.68
N SER A 13 42.36 0.01 14.33
CA SER A 13 43.19 1.22 14.22
C SER A 13 43.86 1.36 12.86
N SER A 14 44.03 0.26 12.11
CA SER A 14 44.61 0.27 10.76
C SER A 14 43.62 0.70 9.67
N LEU A 15 42.32 0.76 9.99
CA LEU A 15 41.27 1.14 9.05
C LEU A 15 41.12 2.66 8.97
N PRO A 16 40.84 3.23 7.78
CA PRO A 16 40.59 4.66 7.64
C PRO A 16 39.31 5.08 8.39
N PRO A 17 39.22 6.35 8.82
CA PRO A 17 38.02 6.87 9.48
C PRO A 17 36.84 6.77 8.52
N GLY A 18 35.74 6.15 8.98
CA GLY A 18 34.54 5.98 8.18
C GLY A 18 33.81 4.67 8.49
N VAL A 19 32.85 4.35 7.62
CA VAL A 19 31.86 3.27 7.78
C VAL A 19 32.51 1.93 8.16
N ILE A 20 33.65 1.61 7.55
CA ILE A 20 34.35 0.33 7.72
C ILE A 20 34.94 0.17 9.14
N ALA A 21 35.46 1.26 9.72
CA ALA A 21 36.07 1.22 11.05
C ALA A 21 35.02 1.21 12.17
N GLU A 22 33.89 1.90 11.95
CA GLU A 22 32.74 1.91 12.87
C GLU A 22 32.02 0.56 12.88
N ASP A 23 31.84 -0.08 11.72
CA ASP A 23 31.23 -1.42 11.60
C ASP A 23 32.10 -2.53 12.23
N ALA A 24 33.43 -2.40 12.10
CA ALA A 24 34.37 -3.28 12.78
C ALA A 24 34.35 -3.08 14.31
N LEU A 25 34.17 -1.84 14.78
CA LEU A 25 34.00 -1.52 16.21
C LEU A 25 32.66 -2.06 16.75
N CYS A 26 31.57 -1.98 15.97
CA CYS A 26 30.28 -2.58 16.32
C CYS A 26 30.36 -4.10 16.48
N SER A 27 30.99 -4.75 15.50
CA SER A 27 31.15 -6.21 15.46
C SER A 27 32.00 -6.74 16.62
N THR A 28 33.00 -5.96 17.06
CA THR A 28 33.88 -6.34 18.18
C THR A 28 33.28 -6.05 19.56
N LEU A 29 32.40 -5.05 19.66
CA LEU A 29 31.72 -4.70 20.91
C LEU A 29 30.42 -5.47 21.16
N ASN A 30 30.04 -6.41 20.27
CA ASN A 30 28.76 -7.13 20.26
C ASN A 30 27.56 -6.17 20.37
N LEU A 31 27.63 -5.04 19.70
CA LEU A 31 26.52 -4.10 19.65
C LEU A 31 25.66 -4.41 18.41
N PRO A 32 24.33 -4.20 18.47
CA PRO A 32 23.48 -4.44 17.31
C PRO A 32 23.96 -3.61 16.12
N SER A 33 24.01 -4.23 14.94
CA SER A 33 24.31 -3.55 13.67
C SER A 33 23.22 -2.52 13.40
N CYS A 34 23.47 -1.27 13.76
CA CYS A 34 22.50 -0.20 13.59
C CYS A 34 22.54 0.33 12.17
N ASP A 35 21.37 0.40 11.56
CA ASP A 35 21.14 1.11 10.30
C ASP A 35 21.41 2.61 10.54
N ARG A 36 22.50 3.13 9.96
CA ARG A 36 22.96 4.52 10.13
C ARG A 36 21.87 5.54 9.76
N ALA A 37 20.97 5.17 8.84
CA ALA A 37 19.86 6.01 8.43
C ALA A 37 18.74 6.11 9.48
N LYS A 38 18.65 5.13 10.40
CA LYS A 38 17.62 5.06 11.45
C LYS A 38 18.09 5.63 12.78
N ASP A 39 19.35 5.42 13.16
CA ASP A 39 19.89 5.82 14.47
C ASP A 39 21.13 6.72 14.38
N ILE A 40 20.91 8.00 14.06
CA ILE A 40 21.96 9.05 13.99
C ILE A 40 22.77 9.12 15.30
N GLN A 41 22.11 8.93 16.44
CA GLN A 41 22.74 8.97 17.77
C GLN A 41 23.74 7.85 17.96
N TYR A 42 23.44 6.69 17.43
CA TYR A 42 24.28 5.52 17.59
C TYR A 42 25.52 5.61 16.69
N SER A 43 25.37 6.11 15.46
CA SER A 43 26.51 6.44 14.59
C SER A 43 27.43 7.48 15.23
N LEU A 44 26.88 8.56 15.78
CA LEU A 44 27.68 9.58 16.47
C LEU A 44 28.41 9.01 17.71
N TYR A 45 27.76 8.12 18.46
CA TYR A 45 28.39 7.45 19.59
C TYR A 45 29.63 6.65 19.17
N LEU A 46 29.53 5.87 18.09
CA LEU A 46 30.65 5.08 17.57
C LEU A 46 31.78 5.96 17.06
N GLU A 47 31.45 7.03 16.33
CA GLU A 47 32.43 7.97 15.79
C GLU A 47 33.27 8.61 16.91
N ILE A 48 32.62 9.06 17.99
CA ILE A 48 33.33 9.63 19.14
C ILE A 48 34.22 8.57 19.80
N VAL A 49 33.72 7.36 20.04
CA VAL A 49 34.50 6.28 20.65
C VAL A 49 35.70 5.89 19.79
N TYR A 50 35.52 5.83 18.46
CA TYR A 50 36.60 5.56 17.51
C TYR A 50 37.64 6.69 17.49
N ASN A 51 37.22 7.96 17.54
CA ASN A 51 38.14 9.09 17.61
C ASN A 51 39.00 9.06 18.89
N HIS A 52 38.44 8.64 20.02
CA HIS A 52 39.19 8.43 21.25
C HIS A 52 40.19 7.28 21.15
N LEU A 53 39.82 6.17 20.51
CA LEU A 53 40.73 5.05 20.23
C LEU A 53 41.89 5.50 19.32
N ARG A 54 41.57 6.19 18.22
CA ARG A 54 42.55 6.67 17.25
C ARG A 54 43.53 7.65 17.88
N PHE A 55 43.04 8.58 18.71
CA PHE A 55 43.92 9.49 19.45
C PHE A 55 44.95 8.74 20.30
N ALA A 56 44.55 7.68 20.99
CA ALA A 56 45.46 6.88 21.81
C ALA A 56 46.53 6.16 20.98
N VAL A 57 46.16 5.69 19.79
CA VAL A 57 47.08 5.07 18.82
C VAL A 57 48.05 6.10 18.25
N ASP A 58 47.55 7.25 17.78
CA ASP A 58 48.35 8.32 17.18
C ASP A 58 49.37 8.94 18.16
N LYS A 59 49.05 8.96 19.46
CA LYS A 59 49.95 9.44 20.52
C LYS A 59 50.90 8.36 21.08
N GLY A 60 50.83 7.13 20.57
CA GLY A 60 51.75 6.05 20.92
C GLY A 60 51.51 5.44 22.30
N PHE A 61 50.25 5.31 22.72
CA PHE A 61 49.92 4.65 23.99
C PHE A 61 50.19 3.14 23.88
N SER A 62 50.41 2.47 25.02
CA SER A 62 50.60 1.01 24.99
C SER A 62 49.30 0.30 24.64
N TRP A 63 49.37 -0.81 23.90
CA TRP A 63 48.16 -1.54 23.48
C TRP A 63 47.19 -1.89 24.61
N PRO A 64 47.63 -2.30 25.82
CA PRO A 64 46.73 -2.51 26.94
C PRO A 64 46.00 -1.23 27.38
N GLN A 65 46.64 -0.06 27.27
CA GLN A 65 46.03 1.23 27.54
C GLN A 65 45.02 1.60 26.47
N VAL A 66 45.35 1.39 25.18
CA VAL A 66 44.44 1.65 24.05
C VAL A 66 43.16 0.84 24.17
N CYS A 67 43.22 -0.43 24.63
CA CYS A 67 42.01 -1.24 24.88
C CYS A 67 41.06 -0.62 25.93
N GLN A 68 41.58 0.15 26.89
CA GLN A 68 40.77 0.76 27.96
C GLN A 68 40.11 2.08 27.54
N ILE A 69 40.68 2.79 26.56
CA ILE A 69 40.21 4.11 26.13
C ILE A 69 38.77 4.09 25.57
N PRO A 70 38.36 3.15 24.70
CA PRO A 70 36.98 3.05 24.24
C PRO A 70 35.97 2.84 25.36
N TYR A 71 36.36 2.08 26.39
CA TYR A 71 35.52 1.84 27.57
C TYR A 71 35.36 3.13 28.40
N ILE A 72 36.46 3.85 28.62
CA ILE A 72 36.44 5.13 29.31
C ILE A 72 35.56 6.13 28.54
N ALA A 73 35.75 6.27 27.24
CA ALA A 73 34.96 7.17 26.39
C ALA A 73 33.47 6.78 26.37
N GLY A 74 33.15 5.50 26.15
CA GLY A 74 31.78 4.99 26.13
C GLY A 74 31.05 5.17 27.46
N SER A 75 31.72 4.87 28.58
CA SER A 75 31.16 5.06 29.92
C SER A 75 30.88 6.53 30.24
N LEU A 76 31.70 7.46 29.73
CA LEU A 76 31.47 8.89 29.88
C LEU A 76 30.29 9.35 29.05
N LEU A 77 30.20 8.95 27.78
CA LEU A 77 29.09 9.32 26.88
C LEU A 77 27.73 8.83 27.43
N GLN A 78 27.68 7.61 27.98
CA GLN A 78 26.48 7.11 28.65
C GLN A 78 26.05 7.98 29.84
N ARG A 79 27.02 8.55 30.58
CA ARG A 79 26.74 9.45 31.71
C ARG A 79 26.34 10.84 31.26
N VAL A 80 26.90 11.35 30.15
CA VAL A 80 26.49 12.63 29.55
C VAL A 80 25.00 12.63 29.21
N LYS A 81 24.45 11.49 28.75
CA LYS A 81 23.02 11.32 28.46
C LYS A 81 22.11 11.57 29.66
N VAL A 82 22.53 11.20 30.88
CA VAL A 82 21.67 11.18 32.07
C VAL A 82 21.97 12.33 33.05
N GLN A 83 23.23 12.72 33.20
CA GLN A 83 23.67 13.59 34.29
C GLN A 83 23.70 15.09 33.91
N LYS A 84 23.75 15.97 34.91
CA LYS A 84 24.01 17.41 34.73
C LYS A 84 25.52 17.67 34.80
N LEU A 85 25.98 18.75 34.18
CA LEU A 85 27.42 19.09 34.09
C LEU A 85 28.15 19.07 35.45
N PRO A 86 27.60 19.63 36.56
CA PRO A 86 28.32 19.61 37.85
C PRO A 86 28.51 18.20 38.41
N THR A 87 27.51 17.33 38.25
CA THR A 87 27.58 15.93 38.70
C THR A 87 28.55 15.12 37.85
N PHE A 88 28.57 15.39 36.54
CA PHE A 88 29.50 14.77 35.61
C PHE A 88 30.95 15.17 35.91
N LEU A 89 31.22 16.45 36.19
CA LEU A 89 32.55 16.92 36.57
C LEU A 89 33.03 16.26 37.87
N LYS A 90 32.16 16.15 38.89
CA LYS A 90 32.49 15.42 40.12
C LYS A 90 32.91 13.97 39.84
N TYR A 91 32.15 13.27 38.98
CA TYR A 91 32.49 11.91 38.58
C TYR A 91 33.84 11.83 37.87
N LEU A 92 34.09 12.75 36.93
CA LEU A 92 35.36 12.85 36.20
C LEU A 92 36.54 13.03 37.17
N PHE A 93 36.42 13.92 38.16
CA PHE A 93 37.45 14.11 39.20
C PHE A 93 37.66 12.86 40.06
N THR A 94 36.60 12.11 40.40
CA THR A 94 36.74 10.86 41.16
C THR A 94 37.46 9.78 40.34
N GLN A 95 37.15 9.65 39.06
CA GLN A 95 37.78 8.65 38.19
C GLN A 95 39.17 9.04 37.70
N SER A 96 39.51 10.32 37.79
CA SER A 96 40.79 10.88 37.38
C SER A 96 41.97 10.18 38.07
N SER A 97 41.81 9.81 39.35
CA SER A 97 42.81 9.06 40.12
C SER A 97 43.04 7.66 39.54
N ASN A 98 41.96 6.94 39.21
CA ASN A 98 42.02 5.59 38.66
C ASN A 98 42.65 5.59 37.26
N TRP A 99 42.29 6.55 36.40
CA TRP A 99 42.85 6.65 35.05
C TRP A 99 44.33 7.06 35.05
N SER A 100 44.75 7.87 36.03
CA SER A 100 46.16 8.20 36.22
C SER A 100 47.00 6.95 36.50
N GLN A 101 46.48 6.00 37.27
CA GLN A 101 47.15 4.72 37.55
C GLN A 101 47.21 3.79 36.31
N ILE A 102 46.15 3.78 35.48
CA ILE A 102 46.06 2.92 34.29
C ILE A 102 46.92 3.45 33.12
N LEU A 103 46.86 4.76 32.88
CA LEU A 103 47.51 5.40 31.72
C LEU A 103 48.95 5.86 32.04
N GLY A 104 49.26 6.08 33.32
CA GLY A 104 50.50 6.70 33.75
C GLY A 104 50.48 8.23 33.57
N PRO A 105 51.36 8.97 34.27
CA PRO A 105 51.23 10.42 34.46
C PRO A 105 51.32 11.23 33.16
N ARG A 106 52.16 10.79 32.21
CA ARG A 106 52.35 11.46 30.90
C ARG A 106 51.12 11.29 29.99
N ASN A 107 50.70 10.05 29.77
CA ASN A 107 49.59 9.72 28.86
C ASN A 107 48.26 10.19 29.45
N TYR A 108 48.11 10.14 30.77
CA TYR A 108 46.96 10.70 31.47
C TYR A 108 46.81 12.20 31.18
N LYS A 109 47.87 13.00 31.31
CA LYS A 109 47.78 14.46 31.03
C LYS A 109 47.33 14.73 29.59
N LEU A 110 47.92 14.04 28.62
CA LEU A 110 47.57 14.19 27.20
C LEU A 110 46.13 13.76 26.91
N TYR A 111 45.69 12.65 27.50
CA TYR A 111 44.33 12.15 27.31
C TYR A 111 43.29 13.03 27.99
N MET A 112 43.57 13.57 29.18
CA MET A 112 42.68 14.49 29.88
C MET A 112 42.48 15.80 29.12
N GLU A 113 43.54 16.34 28.51
CA GLU A 113 43.44 17.52 27.66
C GLU A 113 42.53 17.26 26.45
N PHE A 114 42.74 16.13 25.76
CA PHE A 114 41.91 15.72 24.63
C PHE A 114 40.45 15.47 25.05
N LEU A 115 40.22 14.79 26.18
CA LEU A 115 38.89 14.52 26.72
C LEU A 115 38.13 15.79 27.08
N CYS A 116 38.83 16.78 27.65
CA CYS A 116 38.25 18.09 27.94
C CYS A 116 37.84 18.82 26.65
N GLN A 117 38.69 18.79 25.62
CA GLN A 117 38.41 19.41 24.32
C GLN A 117 37.30 18.68 23.54
N SER A 118 37.25 17.34 23.64
CA SER A 118 36.25 16.54 22.91
C SER A 118 34.92 16.53 23.65
N ILE A 119 34.85 15.96 24.86
CA ILE A 119 33.61 15.64 25.58
C ILE A 119 33.15 16.79 26.47
N VAL A 120 34.04 17.41 27.25
CA VAL A 120 33.64 18.41 28.25
C VAL A 120 33.20 19.72 27.59
N GLN A 121 33.97 20.20 26.61
CA GLN A 121 33.65 21.41 25.86
C GLN A 121 32.29 21.32 25.16
N HIS A 122 31.95 20.13 24.63
CA HIS A 122 30.71 19.89 23.90
C HIS A 122 29.64 19.18 24.75
N PHE A 123 29.75 19.22 26.09
CA PHE A 123 28.87 18.47 27.00
C PHE A 123 27.38 18.74 26.75
N LEU A 124 27.00 20.02 26.61
CA LEU A 124 25.59 20.39 26.38
C LEU A 124 25.08 19.93 25.02
N LEU A 125 25.94 19.94 23.99
CA LEU A 125 25.61 19.47 22.66
C LEU A 125 25.40 17.95 22.66
N TYR A 126 26.32 17.19 23.25
CA TYR A 126 26.18 15.74 23.36
C TYR A 126 24.99 15.36 24.23
N LYS A 127 24.76 16.06 25.34
CA LYS A 127 23.56 15.86 26.14
C LYS A 127 22.31 16.10 25.30
N TYR A 128 22.26 17.19 24.53
CA TYR A 128 21.13 17.46 23.65
C TYR A 128 20.92 16.33 22.64
N VAL A 129 21.96 15.91 21.91
CA VAL A 129 21.85 14.87 20.87
C VAL A 129 21.48 13.50 21.44
N PHE A 130 22.08 13.09 22.57
CA PHE A 130 21.82 11.77 23.19
C PHE A 130 20.56 11.72 24.06
N SER A 131 20.07 12.86 24.55
CA SER A 131 18.78 12.96 25.26
C SER A 131 17.62 13.23 24.31
N PHE A 132 17.87 13.67 23.07
CA PHE A 132 16.83 13.80 22.06
C PHE A 132 16.25 12.42 21.81
N VAL A 133 14.92 12.27 21.80
CA VAL A 133 14.30 11.15 21.10
C VAL A 133 14.06 11.72 19.71
N PRO A 134 14.55 11.12 18.61
CA PRO A 134 14.22 11.61 17.29
C PRO A 134 12.69 11.67 17.22
N ARG A 135 12.12 12.88 17.12
CA ARG A 135 10.74 13.00 16.63
C ARG A 135 10.78 12.23 15.34
N LYS A 136 9.95 11.18 15.23
CA LYS A 136 9.81 10.37 14.02
C LYS A 136 9.82 11.35 12.87
N VAL A 137 10.94 11.44 12.14
CA VAL A 137 11.01 12.27 10.94
C VAL A 137 9.88 11.69 10.09
N PRO A 138 8.85 12.45 9.72
CA PRO A 138 7.77 11.90 8.94
C PRO A 138 8.39 11.36 7.66
N GLN A 139 8.52 10.04 7.57
CA GLN A 139 8.94 9.36 6.37
C GLN A 139 7.79 9.52 5.39
N LEU A 140 7.82 10.64 4.66
CA LEU A 140 6.83 10.96 3.67
C LEU A 140 7.21 10.13 2.43
N ASN A 141 6.59 8.96 2.31
CA ASN A 141 6.70 8.14 1.10
C ASN A 141 5.91 8.84 0.00
N LEU A 142 6.54 9.79 -0.68
CA LEU A 142 5.96 10.48 -1.81
C LEU A 142 6.08 9.57 -3.04
N THR A 143 4.99 8.94 -3.43
CA THR A 143 4.89 8.27 -4.72
C THR A 143 4.75 9.32 -5.81
N VAL A 144 5.86 9.63 -6.47
CA VAL A 144 5.86 10.52 -7.63
C VAL A 144 5.39 9.71 -8.84
N TYR A 145 4.15 9.92 -9.26
CA TYR A 145 3.65 9.36 -10.51
C TYR A 145 4.15 10.23 -11.67
N THR A 146 4.92 9.63 -12.57
CA THR A 146 5.22 10.26 -13.85
C THR A 146 3.96 10.31 -14.70
N PRO A 147 3.61 11.45 -15.33
CA PRO A 147 2.50 11.50 -16.27
C PRO A 147 2.73 10.49 -17.39
N VAL A 148 1.67 9.77 -17.75
CA VAL A 148 1.70 8.82 -18.87
C VAL A 148 2.09 9.58 -20.13
N GLU A 149 3.00 9.01 -20.93
CA GLU A 149 3.39 9.61 -22.20
C GLU A 149 2.14 9.87 -23.06
N PRO A 150 2.00 11.08 -23.63
CA PRO A 150 0.84 11.40 -24.45
C PRO A 150 0.84 10.50 -25.69
N TYR A 151 -0.36 10.03 -26.05
CA TYR A 151 -0.56 9.28 -27.29
C TYR A 151 -0.10 10.07 -28.51
N SER A 152 0.40 9.37 -29.51
CA SER A 152 0.85 9.98 -30.76
C SER A 152 -0.30 10.72 -31.45
N LEU A 153 -0.01 11.88 -32.04
CA LEU A 153 -0.99 12.65 -32.82
C LEU A 153 -1.57 11.88 -34.01
N SER A 154 -0.90 10.81 -34.46
CA SER A 154 -1.41 9.89 -35.48
C SER A 154 -2.66 9.11 -35.03
N GLU A 155 -2.85 8.96 -33.72
CA GLU A 155 -4.03 8.31 -33.12
C GLU A 155 -5.16 9.31 -32.85
N GLY A 156 -4.94 10.59 -33.16
CA GLY A 156 -5.92 11.65 -32.99
C GLY A 156 -7.14 11.43 -33.89
N LYS A 157 -8.33 11.43 -33.28
CA LYS A 157 -9.60 11.42 -34.01
C LYS A 157 -10.09 12.85 -34.23
N PRO A 158 -10.72 13.15 -35.38
CA PRO A 158 -11.47 14.38 -35.57
C PRO A 158 -12.52 14.57 -34.46
N ILE A 159 -12.69 15.80 -33.99
CA ILE A 159 -13.59 16.13 -32.88
C ILE A 159 -15.04 15.68 -33.13
N GLU A 160 -15.51 15.75 -34.37
CA GLU A 160 -16.85 15.32 -34.77
C GLU A 160 -17.05 13.80 -34.60
N ILE A 161 -16.03 13.01 -34.92
CA ILE A 161 -16.04 11.56 -34.76
C ILE A 161 -15.99 11.20 -33.28
N TRP A 162 -15.14 11.88 -32.50
CA TRP A 162 -15.03 11.66 -31.07
C TRP A 162 -16.33 11.99 -30.33
N ASN A 163 -16.96 13.14 -30.62
CA ASN A 163 -18.25 13.51 -30.03
C ASN A 163 -19.36 12.50 -30.37
N TYR A 164 -19.41 12.05 -31.62
CA TYR A 164 -20.35 11.01 -32.04
C TYR A 164 -20.11 9.70 -31.29
N GLU A 165 -18.85 9.26 -31.15
CA GLU A 165 -18.50 8.04 -30.43
C GLU A 165 -18.87 8.12 -28.95
N GLN A 166 -18.67 9.26 -28.29
CA GLN A 166 -19.07 9.47 -26.90
C GLN A 166 -20.59 9.37 -26.72
N GLN A 167 -21.36 10.11 -27.52
CA GLN A 167 -22.83 10.08 -27.44
C GLN A 167 -23.39 8.70 -27.81
N PHE A 168 -22.78 8.00 -28.75
CA PHE A 168 -23.16 6.65 -29.10
C PHE A 168 -22.83 5.66 -27.98
N ALA A 169 -21.67 5.80 -27.32
CA ALA A 169 -21.27 4.98 -26.19
C ALA A 169 -22.22 5.18 -24.99
N GLU A 170 -22.64 6.41 -24.71
CA GLU A 170 -23.66 6.71 -23.69
C GLU A 170 -24.97 5.96 -23.98
N LEU A 171 -25.45 5.99 -25.23
CA LEU A 171 -26.66 5.27 -25.65
C LEU A 171 -26.51 3.74 -25.57
N VAL A 172 -25.30 3.21 -25.78
CA VAL A 172 -25.02 1.78 -25.60
C VAL A 172 -24.98 1.41 -24.12
N ASN A 173 -24.46 2.28 -23.26
CA ASN A 173 -24.48 2.06 -21.81
C ASN A 173 -25.91 2.13 -21.25
N GLU A 174 -26.73 3.10 -21.70
CA GLU A 174 -28.15 3.21 -21.35
C GLU A 174 -28.90 1.90 -21.70
N GLU A 175 -28.63 1.33 -22.87
CA GLU A 175 -29.21 0.04 -23.29
C GLU A 175 -28.76 -1.14 -22.41
N GLN A 176 -27.48 -1.19 -22.02
CA GLN A 176 -26.97 -2.25 -21.14
C GLN A 176 -27.52 -2.15 -19.71
N GLU A 177 -27.67 -0.94 -19.18
CA GLU A 177 -28.24 -0.72 -17.86
C GLU A 177 -29.72 -1.12 -17.82
N LEU A 178 -30.46 -0.81 -18.88
CA LEU A 178 -31.83 -1.24 -19.05
C LEU A 178 -31.95 -2.76 -19.10
N LEU A 179 -31.10 -3.44 -19.88
CA LEU A 179 -31.10 -4.91 -19.95
C LEU A 179 -30.85 -5.52 -18.56
N LYS A 180 -29.85 -5.03 -17.83
CA LYS A 180 -29.56 -5.48 -16.46
C LYS A 180 -30.70 -5.24 -15.49
N LYS A 181 -31.40 -4.10 -15.62
CA LYS A 181 -32.57 -3.77 -14.78
C LYS A 181 -33.69 -4.79 -14.97
N TYR A 182 -34.02 -5.12 -16.22
CA TYR A 182 -35.07 -6.09 -16.52
C TYR A 182 -34.66 -7.54 -16.20
N GLU A 183 -33.41 -7.94 -16.47
CA GLU A 183 -32.88 -9.25 -16.03
C GLU A 183 -32.96 -9.40 -14.50
N SER A 184 -32.60 -8.34 -13.74
CA SER A 184 -32.73 -8.36 -12.28
C SER A 184 -34.18 -8.38 -11.81
N MET A 185 -35.09 -7.73 -12.52
CA MET A 185 -36.52 -7.71 -12.19
C MET A 185 -37.14 -9.09 -12.45
N GLU A 186 -36.82 -9.72 -13.58
CA GLU A 186 -37.28 -11.07 -13.93
C GLU A 186 -36.79 -12.10 -12.91
N ALA A 187 -35.51 -12.04 -12.52
CA ALA A 187 -34.94 -12.92 -11.49
C ALA A 187 -35.68 -12.77 -10.14
N LYS A 188 -35.96 -11.53 -9.71
CA LYS A 188 -36.72 -11.28 -8.47
C LYS A 188 -38.16 -11.78 -8.56
N CYS A 189 -38.84 -11.52 -9.67
CA CYS A 189 -40.22 -11.96 -9.89
C CYS A 189 -40.32 -13.50 -9.83
N THR A 190 -39.37 -14.22 -10.45
CA THR A 190 -39.36 -15.69 -10.36
C THR A 190 -39.16 -16.18 -8.93
N GLN A 191 -38.26 -15.56 -8.16
CA GLN A 191 -38.01 -15.95 -6.78
C GLN A 191 -39.19 -15.64 -5.85
N GLU A 192 -39.80 -14.46 -5.99
CA GLU A 192 -41.00 -14.06 -5.25
C GLU A 192 -42.20 -14.97 -5.55
N MET A 193 -42.39 -15.41 -6.80
CA MET A 193 -43.42 -16.40 -7.14
C MET A 193 -43.24 -17.73 -6.40
N PHE A 194 -42.00 -18.20 -6.26
CA PHE A 194 -41.74 -19.44 -5.51
C PHE A 194 -41.95 -19.23 -4.01
N ASP A 195 -41.52 -18.11 -3.45
CA ASP A 195 -41.66 -17.83 -2.01
C ASP A 195 -43.12 -17.58 -1.59
N GLU A 196 -43.91 -16.88 -2.41
CA GLU A 196 -45.32 -16.56 -2.14
C GLU A 196 -46.23 -17.82 -2.25
N VAL A 197 -45.88 -18.76 -3.12
CA VAL A 197 -46.60 -20.03 -3.31
C VAL A 197 -46.18 -21.10 -2.29
N LEU A 198 -44.88 -21.19 -1.95
CA LEU A 198 -44.35 -22.22 -1.04
C LEU A 198 -44.38 -21.81 0.44
N GLY A 199 -44.40 -20.52 0.75
CA GLY A 199 -44.48 -20.02 2.13
C GLY A 199 -45.81 -20.31 2.84
N GLN A 200 -46.82 -20.80 2.11
CA GLN A 200 -48.16 -21.11 2.64
C GLN A 200 -48.38 -22.61 2.94
N THR A 201 -47.38 -23.48 2.73
CA THR A 201 -47.58 -24.95 2.71
C THR A 201 -46.94 -25.73 3.85
N GLU A 202 -47.11 -25.28 5.10
CA GLU A 202 -46.75 -26.05 6.30
C GLU A 202 -48.00 -26.47 7.08
N GLY A 203 -48.75 -27.48 6.60
CA GLY A 203 -49.90 -28.05 7.31
C GLY A 203 -50.56 -29.25 6.61
N ASP A 204 -51.30 -30.07 7.37
CA ASP A 204 -52.13 -31.16 6.83
C ASP A 204 -53.38 -30.57 6.15
N PHE A 205 -53.61 -30.88 4.87
CA PHE A 205 -54.66 -30.27 4.05
C PHE A 205 -55.95 -31.09 4.00
N GLU A 206 -57.11 -30.47 4.25
CA GLU A 206 -58.43 -31.02 3.89
C GLU A 206 -58.78 -30.68 2.43
N LYS A 207 -59.77 -31.38 1.85
CA LYS A 207 -60.11 -31.24 0.42
C LYS A 207 -60.58 -29.82 0.02
N GLU A 208 -61.21 -29.09 0.94
CA GLU A 208 -61.62 -27.70 0.74
C GLU A 208 -60.43 -26.71 0.80
N ASP A 209 -59.40 -27.02 1.58
CA ASP A 209 -58.15 -26.24 1.65
C ASP A 209 -57.35 -26.35 0.34
N VAL A 210 -57.40 -27.52 -0.30
CA VAL A 210 -56.75 -27.72 -1.60
C VAL A 210 -57.46 -26.91 -2.70
N GLU A 211 -58.79 -26.83 -2.69
CA GLU A 211 -59.53 -26.07 -3.71
C GLU A 211 -59.32 -24.56 -3.57
N THR A 212 -59.24 -24.06 -2.34
CA THR A 212 -58.91 -22.64 -2.07
C THR A 212 -57.45 -22.33 -2.40
N LEU A 213 -56.51 -23.23 -2.08
CA LEU A 213 -55.11 -23.10 -2.47
C LEU A 213 -54.93 -23.06 -3.98
N VAL A 214 -55.59 -23.96 -4.74
CA VAL A 214 -55.51 -23.97 -6.21
C VAL A 214 -56.07 -22.67 -6.81
N LYS A 215 -57.17 -22.14 -6.26
CA LYS A 215 -57.71 -20.84 -6.69
C LYS A 215 -56.76 -19.69 -6.39
N ASN A 216 -56.11 -19.68 -5.23
CA ASN A 216 -55.14 -18.66 -4.84
C ASN A 216 -53.85 -18.73 -5.68
N VAL A 217 -53.34 -19.93 -5.94
CA VAL A 217 -52.19 -20.13 -6.83
C VAL A 217 -52.53 -19.65 -8.25
N ALA A 218 -53.74 -19.96 -8.74
CA ALA A 218 -54.18 -19.52 -10.05
C ALA A 218 -54.33 -17.98 -10.13
N SER A 219 -54.84 -17.32 -9.08
CA SER A 219 -54.95 -15.85 -9.07
C SER A 219 -53.57 -15.18 -9.00
N VAL A 220 -52.69 -15.63 -8.10
CA VAL A 220 -51.32 -15.10 -7.98
C VAL A 220 -50.56 -15.29 -9.29
N PHE A 221 -50.71 -16.44 -9.93
CA PHE A 221 -50.07 -16.70 -11.23
C PHE A 221 -50.61 -15.81 -12.35
N CYS A 222 -51.93 -15.57 -12.42
CA CYS A 222 -52.54 -14.65 -13.39
C CYS A 222 -52.05 -13.21 -13.19
N ASP A 223 -52.02 -12.73 -11.94
CA ASP A 223 -51.56 -11.38 -11.60
C ASP A 223 -50.07 -11.21 -11.97
N LYS A 224 -49.22 -12.18 -11.64
CA LYS A 224 -47.79 -12.14 -11.98
C LYS A 224 -47.52 -12.26 -13.47
N ILE A 225 -48.31 -13.03 -14.22
CA ILE A 225 -48.25 -13.04 -15.70
C ILE A 225 -48.60 -11.66 -16.25
N GLN A 226 -49.64 -11.03 -15.73
CA GLN A 226 -50.06 -9.70 -16.15
C GLN A 226 -48.95 -8.67 -15.90
N ASP A 227 -48.35 -8.68 -14.72
CA ASP A 227 -47.24 -7.79 -14.36
C ASP A 227 -45.99 -8.04 -15.24
N THR A 228 -45.65 -9.31 -15.48
CA THR A 228 -44.52 -9.69 -16.35
C THR A 228 -44.75 -9.23 -17.79
N LEU A 229 -45.97 -9.39 -18.31
CA LEU A 229 -46.32 -8.93 -19.65
C LEU A 229 -46.23 -7.40 -19.75
N MET A 230 -46.73 -6.68 -18.74
CA MET A 230 -46.66 -5.22 -18.68
C MET A 230 -45.22 -4.72 -18.65
N ALA A 231 -44.39 -5.32 -17.80
CA ALA A 231 -42.95 -5.03 -17.73
C ALA A 231 -42.23 -5.33 -19.06
N SER A 232 -42.60 -6.41 -19.76
CA SER A 232 -42.04 -6.74 -21.07
C SER A 232 -42.41 -5.72 -22.15
N VAL A 233 -43.65 -5.23 -22.14
CA VAL A 233 -44.10 -4.15 -23.04
C VAL A 233 -43.33 -2.86 -22.76
N GLU A 234 -43.15 -2.49 -21.50
CA GLU A 234 -42.35 -1.33 -21.09
C GLU A 234 -40.90 -1.46 -21.53
N GLN A 235 -40.28 -2.63 -21.31
CA GLN A 235 -38.92 -2.92 -21.77
C GLN A 235 -38.78 -2.68 -23.28
N LYS A 236 -39.69 -3.25 -24.07
CA LYS A 236 -39.65 -3.10 -25.53
C LYS A 236 -39.88 -1.66 -25.98
N HIS A 237 -40.72 -0.92 -25.26
CA HIS A 237 -40.94 0.49 -25.52
C HIS A 237 -39.66 1.30 -25.28
N GLU A 238 -39.01 1.12 -24.13
CA GLU A 238 -37.76 1.81 -23.80
C GLU A 238 -36.61 1.42 -24.74
N GLU A 239 -36.45 0.13 -25.08
CA GLU A 239 -35.50 -0.35 -26.09
C GLU A 239 -35.74 0.32 -27.46
N MET A 240 -37.00 0.48 -27.86
CA MET A 240 -37.35 1.16 -29.10
C MET A 240 -36.96 2.64 -29.06
N LEU A 241 -37.21 3.34 -27.96
CA LEU A 241 -36.82 4.74 -27.78
C LEU A 241 -35.31 4.92 -27.91
N ILE A 242 -34.51 4.05 -27.27
CA ILE A 242 -33.04 4.07 -27.39
C ILE A 242 -32.62 3.82 -28.84
N ASN A 243 -33.25 2.86 -29.52
CA ASN A 243 -32.96 2.59 -30.93
C ASN A 243 -33.27 3.78 -31.84
N ILE A 244 -34.36 4.50 -31.59
CA ILE A 244 -34.72 5.75 -32.28
C ILE A 244 -33.65 6.82 -32.00
N LYS A 245 -33.26 7.05 -30.74
CA LYS A 245 -32.17 7.98 -30.38
C LYS A 245 -30.89 7.66 -31.16
N LYS A 246 -30.52 6.37 -31.27
CA LYS A 246 -29.37 5.90 -32.06
C LYS A 246 -29.50 6.12 -33.58
N VAL A 247 -30.72 6.21 -34.13
CA VAL A 247 -30.92 6.57 -35.56
C VAL A 247 -30.78 8.08 -35.74
N LEU A 248 -31.37 8.86 -34.83
CA LEU A 248 -31.43 10.31 -34.91
C LEU A 248 -30.07 10.98 -34.66
N LEU A 249 -29.15 10.27 -34.01
CA LEU A 249 -27.78 10.74 -33.81
C LEU A 249 -27.09 11.02 -35.16
N PRO A 250 -26.72 12.28 -35.46
CA PRO A 250 -26.13 12.64 -36.75
C PRO A 250 -24.76 11.98 -36.93
N ARG A 251 -24.64 11.09 -37.91
CA ARG A 251 -23.41 10.35 -38.18
C ARG A 251 -22.44 11.18 -39.03
N PRO A 252 -21.18 11.37 -38.61
CA PRO A 252 -20.16 12.03 -39.42
C PRO A 252 -19.99 11.35 -40.79
N PRO A 253 -19.85 12.11 -41.89
CA PRO A 253 -19.76 11.56 -43.25
C PRO A 253 -18.54 10.65 -43.45
N ALA A 254 -17.46 10.90 -42.70
CA ALA A 254 -16.24 10.10 -42.70
C ALA A 254 -16.46 8.63 -42.24
N LEU A 255 -17.52 8.36 -41.48
CA LEU A 255 -17.86 7.00 -41.02
C LEU A 255 -18.69 6.22 -42.04
N GLY A 256 -19.01 6.79 -43.20
CA GLY A 256 -19.83 6.15 -44.23
C GLY A 256 -21.31 6.00 -43.85
N PRO A 257 -22.13 5.45 -44.76
CA PRO A 257 -23.57 5.32 -44.55
C PRO A 257 -23.89 4.38 -43.40
N TYR A 258 -24.98 4.69 -42.70
CA TYR A 258 -25.45 3.88 -41.58
C TYR A 258 -25.97 2.52 -42.10
N THR A 259 -25.26 1.43 -41.81
CA THR A 259 -25.74 0.07 -42.03
C THR A 259 -26.69 -0.34 -40.90
N LYS A 260 -28.00 -0.06 -41.01
CA LYS A 260 -28.99 -0.53 -40.02
C LYS A 260 -29.75 -1.73 -40.59
N LEU A 261 -30.06 -2.67 -39.70
CA LEU A 261 -31.02 -3.78 -39.82
C LEU A 261 -30.54 -5.02 -40.61
N LYS A 262 -29.79 -5.91 -39.95
CA LYS A 262 -30.06 -7.33 -40.19
C LYS A 262 -31.45 -7.61 -39.65
N ALA A 263 -32.46 -7.57 -40.53
CA ALA A 263 -33.74 -8.20 -40.22
C ALA A 263 -33.41 -9.63 -39.76
N ARG A 264 -33.69 -9.94 -38.49
CA ARG A 264 -33.65 -11.32 -38.01
C ARG A 264 -34.58 -12.09 -38.92
N ALA A 265 -34.04 -12.95 -39.77
CA ALA A 265 -34.83 -13.80 -40.63
C ALA A 265 -35.86 -14.50 -39.74
N THR A 266 -37.13 -14.20 -39.96
CA THR A 266 -38.25 -14.94 -39.41
C THR A 266 -38.09 -16.38 -39.90
N ALA A 267 -37.52 -17.23 -39.05
CA ALA A 267 -37.47 -18.66 -39.28
C ALA A 267 -38.93 -19.15 -39.32
N HIS A 268 -39.41 -19.35 -40.55
CA HIS A 268 -40.58 -20.11 -40.97
C HIS A 268 -41.35 -20.83 -39.85
N LEU A 269 -42.39 -20.16 -39.33
CA LEU A 269 -43.64 -20.84 -38.97
C LEU A 269 -44.46 -21.02 -40.26
N THR A 270 -44.09 -22.02 -41.06
CA THR A 270 -44.98 -22.57 -42.09
C THR A 270 -44.83 -24.09 -42.08
N LYS A 271 -45.49 -24.76 -41.13
CA LYS A 271 -45.91 -26.15 -41.34
C LYS A 271 -46.90 -26.14 -42.50
N LYS A 272 -46.49 -26.68 -43.65
CA LYS A 272 -47.35 -26.93 -44.82
C LYS A 272 -48.53 -27.81 -44.41
N PRO A 273 -49.76 -27.54 -44.88
CA PRO A 273 -50.83 -28.52 -44.86
C PRO A 273 -50.50 -29.62 -45.89
N SER A 274 -50.53 -30.87 -45.45
CA SER A 274 -50.49 -32.05 -46.31
C SER A 274 -51.74 -32.07 -47.19
N GLN A 275 -51.60 -31.65 -48.45
CA GLN A 275 -52.60 -31.90 -49.47
C GLN A 275 -52.45 -33.32 -50.02
N ILE A 276 -53.56 -34.01 -49.93
CA ILE A 276 -53.94 -35.26 -50.57
C ILE A 276 -53.64 -35.15 -52.07
N SER A 277 -52.87 -36.10 -52.60
CA SER A 277 -52.75 -36.35 -54.04
C SER A 277 -53.45 -37.67 -54.34
N ASN A 278 -54.68 -37.59 -54.83
CA ASN A 278 -55.31 -38.68 -55.54
C ASN A 278 -54.95 -38.58 -57.03
N ASN A 279 -54.52 -39.72 -57.56
CA ASN A 279 -54.54 -40.19 -58.95
C ASN A 279 -53.73 -39.42 -60.00
N GLU A 280 -52.90 -40.19 -60.73
CA GLU A 280 -53.34 -40.70 -62.04
C GLU A 280 -52.46 -41.86 -62.55
N ILE A 281 -53.16 -42.88 -63.07
CA ILE A 281 -52.77 -44.02 -63.93
C ILE A 281 -52.19 -45.28 -63.24
#